data_AF-A0A1C5G6I9-F1
#
_entry.id   AF-A0A1C5G6I9-F1
#
_cell.length_a   1.000
_cell.length_b   1.000
_cell.length_c   1.000
_cell.angle_alpha   90.00
_cell.angle_beta   90.00
_cell.angle_gamma   90.00
#
_symmetry.space_group_name_H-M   'P 1'
#
loop_
_entity.id
_entity.type
_entity.pdbx_description
1 polymer ?
#
loop_
_entity_poly.entity_id
_entity_poly.type
_entity_poly.pdbx_seq_one_letter_code
_entity_poly.pdbx_strand_id
1 'polypeptide(L)'
;MNDVLAALMADNDADREKFLNREVLRHAVMRQITCERTGQVLDVRSAVMVTWIRGDNRSAVVVTGDAWDEVAEQIRAKVAELGAELEVIDGRQL
;
A
#
# COMPACT_ATOMS: atom_id res chain seq x y z
N MET A 1 5.21 8.81 -18.10
CA MET A 1 5.13 10.10 -17.40
C MET A 1 5.51 9.82 -15.95
N ASN A 2 6.36 10.65 -15.33
CA ASN A 2 6.80 10.47 -13.95
C ASN A 2 5.61 10.75 -13.02
N ASP A 3 5.28 9.84 -12.09
CA ASP A 3 4.15 10.00 -11.17
C ASP A 3 4.34 11.23 -10.25
N VAL A 4 5.57 11.57 -9.88
CA VAL A 4 5.86 12.79 -9.12
C VAL A 4 5.53 14.05 -9.95
N LEU A 5 5.85 14.05 -11.24
CA LEU A 5 5.52 15.17 -12.14
C LEU A 5 4.00 15.26 -12.36
N ALA A 6 3.33 14.12 -12.50
CA ALA A 6 1.87 14.06 -12.63
C ALA A 6 1.17 14.59 -11.35
N ALA A 7 1.70 14.25 -10.17
CA ALA A 7 1.22 14.78 -8.90
C ALA A 7 1.39 16.31 -8.80
N LEU A 8 2.53 16.85 -9.26
CA LEU A 8 2.79 18.29 -9.28
C LEU A 8 1.86 19.06 -10.23
N MET A 9 1.39 18.40 -11.30
CA MET A 9 0.51 18.98 -12.31
C MET A 9 -0.97 18.68 -12.08
N ALA A 10 -1.33 17.98 -10.99
CA ALA A 10 -2.70 17.57 -10.74
C ALA A 10 -3.59 18.78 -10.39
N ASP A 11 -4.78 18.82 -11.00
CA ASP A 11 -5.76 19.90 -10.83
C ASP A 11 -6.54 19.78 -9.50
N ASN A 12 -6.47 18.64 -8.83
CA ASN A 12 -7.15 18.40 -7.56
C ASN A 12 -6.33 17.49 -6.63
N ASP A 13 -6.69 17.51 -5.35
CA ASP A 13 -5.98 16.78 -4.29
C ASP A 13 -6.10 15.26 -4.45
N ALA A 14 -7.22 14.75 -4.97
CA ALA A 14 -7.44 13.31 -5.14
C ALA A 14 -6.50 12.72 -6.22
N ASP A 15 -6.35 13.40 -7.36
CA ASP A 15 -5.41 13.00 -8.40
C ASP A 15 -3.97 13.12 -7.93
N ARG A 16 -3.64 14.19 -7.19
CA ARG A 16 -2.31 14.35 -6.57
C ARG A 16 -2.00 13.17 -5.65
N GLU A 17 -2.92 12.84 -4.75
CA GLU A 17 -2.78 11.75 -3.79
C GLU A 17 -2.64 10.40 -4.48
N LYS A 18 -3.45 10.14 -5.52
CA LYS A 18 -3.35 8.94 -6.35
C LYS A 18 -1.96 8.76 -6.96
N PHE A 19 -1.39 9.80 -7.56
CA PHE A 19 -0.04 9.73 -8.14
C PHE A 19 1.06 9.54 -7.08
N LEU A 20 0.95 10.24 -5.94
CA LEU A 20 1.90 10.08 -4.83
C LEU A 20 1.83 8.67 -4.24
N ASN A 21 0.64 8.15 -3.98
CA ASN A 21 0.43 6.79 -3.46
C ASN A 21 0.97 5.73 -4.43
N ARG A 22 0.84 5.97 -5.74
CA ARG A 22 1.41 5.09 -6.76
C ARG A 22 2.94 5.07 -6.72
N GLU A 23 3.57 6.22 -6.50
CA GLU A 23 5.03 6.30 -6.37
C GLU A 23 5.53 5.65 -5.07
N VAL A 24 4.82 5.86 -3.96
CA VAL A 24 5.10 5.20 -2.68
C VAL A 24 5.02 3.68 -2.83
N LEU A 25 3.96 3.17 -3.45
CA LEU A 25 3.79 1.74 -3.70
C LEU A 25 4.88 1.19 -4.61
N ARG A 26 5.27 1.92 -5.66
CA ARG A 26 6.40 1.56 -6.53
C ARG A 26 7.68 1.39 -5.73
N HIS A 27 8.03 2.35 -4.88
CA HIS A 27 9.21 2.25 -4.03
C HIS A 27 9.14 1.06 -3.06
N ALA A 28 7.98 0.78 -2.50
CA ALA A 28 7.78 -0.36 -1.61
C ALA A 28 7.96 -1.71 -2.34
N VAL A 29 7.35 -1.86 -3.52
CA VAL A 29 7.50 -3.04 -4.39
C VAL A 29 8.97 -3.26 -4.79
N MET A 30 9.69 -2.19 -5.14
CA MET A 30 11.12 -2.29 -5.48
C MET A 30 11.97 -2.80 -4.31
N ARG A 31 11.59 -2.51 -3.07
CA ARG A 31 12.28 -3.00 -1.86
C ARG A 31 11.90 -4.44 -1.53
N GLN A 32 10.65 -4.84 -1.76
CA GLN A 32 10.10 -6.12 -1.35
C GLN A 32 9.66 -6.97 -2.55
N ILE A 33 10.52 -7.10 -3.57
CA ILE A 33 10.28 -7.68 -4.92
C ILE A 33 9.27 -8.84 -4.97
N THR A 34 9.24 -9.71 -3.97
CA THR A 34 8.30 -10.83 -3.84
C THR A 34 7.39 -10.70 -2.61
N CYS A 35 6.14 -11.14 -2.75
CA CYS A 35 5.22 -11.32 -1.64
C CYS A 35 5.68 -12.50 -0.76
N GLU A 36 5.90 -12.27 0.53
CA GLU A 36 6.34 -13.32 1.46
C GLU A 36 5.29 -14.41 1.67
N ARG A 37 4.01 -14.08 1.52
CA ARG A 37 2.90 -15.03 1.71
C ARG A 37 2.74 -16.00 0.54
N THR A 38 2.81 -15.49 -0.69
CA THR A 38 2.52 -16.27 -1.91
C THR A 38 3.76 -16.67 -2.69
N GLY A 39 4.91 -16.05 -2.42
CA GLY A 39 6.15 -16.21 -3.19
C GLY A 39 6.12 -15.55 -4.57
N GLN A 40 5.03 -14.88 -4.94
CA GLN A 40 4.88 -14.24 -6.26
C GLN A 40 5.63 -12.91 -6.33
N VAL A 41 6.10 -12.57 -7.53
CA VAL A 41 6.65 -11.24 -7.82
C VAL A 41 5.55 -10.20 -7.69
N LEU A 42 5.85 -9.10 -7.02
CA LEU A 42 4.92 -7.98 -6.84
C LEU A 42 4.87 -7.12 -8.10
N ASP A 43 3.66 -6.78 -8.54
CA ASP A 43 3.39 -5.76 -9.55
C ASP A 43 2.67 -4.59 -8.86
N VAL A 44 3.15 -3.37 -9.07
CA VAL A 44 2.55 -2.13 -8.54
C VAL A 44 1.06 -2.03 -8.86
N ARG A 45 0.59 -2.61 -9.99
CA ARG A 45 -0.82 -2.58 -10.40
C ARG A 45 -1.74 -3.48 -9.57
N SER A 46 -1.19 -4.50 -8.90
CA SER A 46 -1.96 -5.48 -8.14
C SER A 46 -1.48 -5.64 -6.70
N ALA A 47 -0.35 -5.04 -6.35
CA ALA A 47 0.20 -5.07 -5.01
C ALA A 47 -0.58 -4.14 -4.05
N VAL A 48 -0.57 -4.51 -2.78
CA VAL A 48 -1.17 -3.76 -1.69
C VAL A 48 -0.10 -3.52 -0.64
N MET A 49 0.17 -2.24 -0.36
CA MET A 49 1.00 -1.85 0.77
C MET A 49 0.10 -1.63 1.98
N VAL A 50 0.38 -2.36 3.05
CA VAL A 50 -0.35 -2.31 4.31
C VAL A 50 0.57 -1.75 5.37
N THR A 51 0.18 -0.64 5.97
CA THR A 51 0.96 0.03 7.01
C THR A 51 0.14 0.05 8.30
N TRP A 52 0.70 -0.48 9.38
CA TRP A 52 0.10 -0.34 10.71
C TRP A 52 0.89 0.65 11.55
N ILE A 53 0.16 1.45 12.31
CA ILE A 53 0.70 2.57 13.09
C ILE A 53 0.22 2.42 14.54
N ARG A 54 1.16 2.40 15.48
CA ARG A 54 0.87 2.30 16.91
C ARG A 54 1.77 3.25 17.70
N GLY A 55 1.22 4.40 18.09
CA GLY A 55 2.03 5.50 18.62
C GLY A 55 3.03 5.96 17.56
N ASP A 56 4.30 6.08 17.94
CA ASP A 56 5.38 6.48 17.03
C ASP A 56 5.92 5.32 16.16
N ASN A 57 5.44 4.09 16.39
CA ASN A 57 5.88 2.94 15.62
C ASN A 57 5.03 2.77 14.36
N ARG A 58 5.71 2.75 13.21
CA ARG A 58 5.12 2.53 11.89
C ARG A 58 5.87 1.40 11.19
N SER A 59 5.13 0.41 10.71
CA SER A 59 5.70 -0.70 9.95
C SER A 59 4.79 -1.03 8.79
N ALA A 60 5.41 -1.39 7.66
CA ALA A 60 4.70 -1.65 6.42
C ALA A 60 5.16 -2.97 5.80
N VAL A 61 4.22 -3.64 5.14
CA VAL A 61 4.46 -4.82 4.32
C VAL A 61 3.75 -4.64 2.99
N VAL A 62 4.32 -5.22 1.94
CA VAL A 62 3.68 -5.29 0.62
C VAL A 62 3.27 -6.72 0.32
N VAL A 63 2.03 -6.92 -0.12
CA VAL A 63 1.49 -8.23 -0.49
C VAL A 63 0.81 -8.14 -1.85
N THR A 64 0.52 -9.29 -2.47
CA THR A 64 -0.36 -9.31 -3.64
C THR A 64 -1.79 -8.95 -3.22
N GLY A 65 -2.60 -8.45 -4.16
CA GLY A 65 -4.02 -8.17 -3.92
C GLY A 65 -4.78 -9.39 -3.42
N ASP A 66 -4.55 -10.55 -4.04
CA ASP A 66 -5.18 -11.81 -3.61
C ASP A 66 -4.81 -12.18 -2.17
N ALA A 67 -3.52 -12.05 -1.82
CA ALA A 67 -3.04 -12.29 -0.46
C ALA A 67 -3.65 -11.33 0.55
N TRP A 68 -3.87 -10.07 0.16
CA TRP A 68 -4.54 -9.09 1.01
C TRP A 68 -6.00 -9.44 1.22
N ASP A 69 -6.72 -9.77 0.16
CA ASP A 69 -8.15 -10.06 0.21
C ASP A 69 -8.46 -11.25 1.14
N GLU A 70 -7.56 -12.24 1.22
CA GLU A 70 -7.67 -13.38 2.16
C GLU A 70 -7.60 -12.97 3.64
N VAL A 71 -6.83 -11.92 3.98
CA VAL A 71 -6.47 -11.60 5.37
C VAL A 71 -6.97 -10.24 5.84
N ALA A 72 -7.50 -9.41 4.95
CA ALA A 72 -7.84 -8.02 5.21
C ALA A 72 -8.75 -7.86 6.43
N GLU A 73 -9.78 -8.69 6.56
CA GLU A 73 -10.70 -8.62 7.70
C GLU A 73 -10.01 -8.97 9.02
N GLN A 74 -9.20 -10.03 9.03
CA GLN A 74 -8.46 -10.45 10.22
C GLN A 74 -7.44 -9.39 10.65
N ILE A 75 -6.74 -8.78 9.70
CA ILE A 75 -5.77 -7.71 9.99
C ILE A 75 -6.48 -6.46 10.51
N ARG A 76 -7.60 -6.04 9.90
CA ARG A 76 -8.40 -4.90 10.37
C ARG A 76 -8.91 -5.11 11.79
N ALA A 77 -9.46 -6.29 12.09
CA ALA A 77 -9.89 -6.64 13.43
C ALA A 77 -8.72 -6.59 14.42
N LYS A 78 -7.56 -7.15 14.05
CA LYS A 78 -6.40 -7.18 14.92
C LYS A 78 -5.82 -5.79 15.21
N VAL A 79 -5.79 -4.93 14.19
CA VAL A 79 -5.31 -3.55 14.33
C VAL A 79 -6.23 -2.75 15.26
N ALA A 80 -7.55 -2.92 15.11
CA ALA A 80 -8.53 -2.31 16.01
C ALA A 80 -8.38 -2.79 17.46
N GLU A 81 -8.20 -4.10 17.69
CA GLU A 81 -7.93 -4.68 19.02
C GLU A 81 -6.68 -4.08 19.68
N LEU A 82 -5.64 -3.79 18.88
CA LEU A 82 -4.37 -3.27 19.36
C LEU A 82 -4.37 -1.75 19.56
N GLY A 83 -5.49 -1.07 19.25
CA GLY A 83 -5.59 0.39 19.27
C GLY A 83 -4.61 1.04 18.28
N ALA A 84 -4.35 0.37 17.16
CA ALA A 84 -3.49 0.85 16.10
C ALA A 84 -4.33 1.39 14.93
N GLU A 85 -3.71 2.17 14.06
CA GLU A 85 -4.29 2.63 12.80
C GLU A 85 -3.78 1.77 11.64
N LEU A 86 -4.61 1.63 10.61
CA LEU A 86 -4.28 0.89 9.40
C LEU A 86 -4.38 1.82 8.19
N GLU A 87 -3.26 2.06 7.53
CA GLU A 87 -3.24 2.70 6.23
C GLU A 87 -3.04 1.64 5.14
N VAL A 88 -3.80 1.73 4.05
CA VAL A 88 -3.75 0.79 2.94
C VAL A 88 -3.63 1.55 1.63
N ILE A 89 -2.60 1.21 0.85
CA ILE A 89 -2.44 1.67 -0.52
C ILE A 89 -2.63 0.46 -1.43
N ASP A 90 -3.78 0.39 -2.11
CA ASP A 90 -4.12 -0.70 -3.03
C ASP A 90 -3.88 -0.27 -4.48
N GLY A 91 -2.89 -0.86 -5.14
CA GLY A 91 -2.54 -0.56 -6.52
C GLY A 91 -3.67 -0.76 -7.53
N ARG A 92 -4.69 -1.56 -7.20
CA ARG A 92 -5.88 -1.80 -8.03
C ARG A 92 -6.85 -0.62 -8.02
N GLN A 93 -6.72 0.28 -7.05
CA GLN A 93 -7.58 1.44 -6.83
C GLN A 93 -6.90 2.78 -7.19
N LEU A 94 -5.62 2.75 -7.59
CA LEU A 94 -4.82 3.92 -7.96
C LEU A 94 -4.87 4.28 -9.46
#